data_AF-A0A335GLK0-F1
#
_entry.id   AF-A0A335GLK0-F1
#
_cell.length_a   1.000
_cell.length_b   1.000
_cell.length_c   1.000
_cell.angle_alpha   90.00
_cell.angle_beta   90.00
_cell.angle_gamma   90.00
#
_symmetry.space_group_name_H-M   'P 1'
#
loop_
_entity.id
_entity.type
_entity.pdbx_description
1 polymer ?
#
loop_
_entity_poly.entity_id
_entity_poly.type
_entity_poly.pdbx_seq_one_letter_code
_entity_poly.pdbx_strand_id
1 'polypeptide(L)'
;MRKIVNLPLYDEFMDIFMNHEICNWQAKNFWEKINLSQTYGSYERRRQMYAGLKVLVKYNYLEIDFNSSTKRAYSYKERPRLEELRNKYKKGEFKHEVRQFQKPYDNQQAEQISLMV
;
A
#
# COMPACT_ATOMS: atom_id res chain seq x y z
N MET A 1 5.45 -12.93 -17.39
CA MET A 1 4.59 -13.21 -16.21
C MET A 1 4.59 -11.98 -15.31
N ARG A 2 3.45 -11.32 -15.11
CA ARG A 2 3.36 -10.18 -14.16
C ARG A 2 3.35 -10.78 -12.75
N LYS A 3 4.39 -10.52 -11.95
CA LYS A 3 4.41 -10.92 -10.53
C LYS A 3 3.28 -10.17 -9.82
N ILE A 4 2.34 -10.90 -9.24
CA ILE A 4 1.30 -10.34 -8.37
C ILE A 4 1.98 -9.85 -7.10
N VAL A 5 1.69 -8.63 -6.67
CA VAL A 5 2.39 -7.96 -5.58
C VAL A 5 1.39 -7.70 -4.49
N ASN A 6 1.43 -8.45 -3.40
CA ASN A 6 0.53 -8.16 -2.29
C ASN A 6 1.04 -6.93 -1.52
N LEU A 7 0.29 -5.82 -1.50
CA LEU A 7 0.60 -4.67 -0.63
C LEU A 7 -0.04 -4.92 0.74
N PRO A 8 0.74 -5.20 1.79
CA PRO A 8 0.19 -5.34 3.13
C PRO A 8 -0.34 -3.98 3.62
N LEU A 9 -1.40 -4.02 4.44
CA LEU A 9 -2.09 -2.82 4.95
C LEU A 9 -2.61 -1.92 3.82
N TYR A 10 -3.14 -2.55 2.76
CA TYR A 10 -3.59 -1.85 1.56
C TYR A 10 -4.59 -0.75 1.89
N ASP A 11 -5.64 -1.08 2.64
CA ASP A 11 -6.71 -0.13 2.97
C ASP A 11 -6.17 1.05 3.79
N GLU A 12 -5.27 0.79 4.75
CA GLU A 12 -4.67 1.83 5.57
C GLU A 12 -3.71 2.73 4.78
N PHE A 13 -2.92 2.17 3.85
CA PHE A 13 -2.09 2.98 2.96
C PHE A 13 -2.95 3.81 2.00
N MET A 14 -4.03 3.24 1.47
CA MET A 14 -4.96 3.95 0.59
C MET A 14 -5.63 5.12 1.33
N ASP A 15 -6.06 4.93 2.57
CA ASP A 15 -6.62 6.00 3.40
C ASP A 15 -5.59 7.13 3.59
N ILE A 16 -4.33 6.80 3.89
CA ILE A 16 -3.25 7.79 3.97
C ILE A 16 -3.10 8.54 2.65
N PHE A 17 -3.05 7.83 1.52
CA PHE A 17 -2.85 8.47 0.23
C PHE A 17 -3.99 9.40 -0.16
N MET A 18 -5.22 9.10 0.23
CA MET A 18 -6.37 9.96 -0.10
C MET A 18 -6.47 11.18 0.81
N ASN A 19 -6.00 11.07 2.06
CA ASN A 19 -6.18 12.11 3.08
C ASN A 19 -4.93 12.95 3.34
N HIS A 20 -3.76 12.52 2.87
CA HIS A 20 -2.48 13.17 3.17
C HIS A 20 -1.56 13.24 1.96
N GLU A 21 -0.84 14.36 1.87
CA GLU A 21 0.31 14.52 0.98
C GLU A 21 1.60 14.14 1.72
N ILE A 22 2.39 13.28 1.09
CA ILE A 22 3.60 12.69 1.66
C ILE A 22 4.80 13.48 1.16
N CYS A 23 5.20 14.47 1.94
CA CYS A 23 6.43 15.22 1.70
C CYS A 23 7.34 15.11 2.92
N ASN A 24 8.52 14.51 2.75
CA ASN A 24 9.51 14.28 3.81
C ASN A 24 9.01 13.47 5.01
N TRP A 25 8.08 12.55 4.78
CA TRP A 25 7.58 11.68 5.84
C TRP A 25 8.60 10.60 6.20
N GLN A 26 8.72 10.28 7.47
CA GLN A 26 9.48 9.12 7.92
C GLN A 26 8.52 7.96 8.19
N ALA A 27 9.06 6.74 8.33
CA ALA A 27 8.25 5.55 8.65
C ALA A 27 7.38 5.72 9.92
N LYS A 28 7.82 6.55 10.88
CA LYS A 28 7.02 6.89 12.08
C LYS A 28 5.73 7.64 11.73
N ASN A 29 5.74 8.52 10.72
CA ASN A 29 4.56 9.29 10.32
C ASN A 29 3.50 8.37 9.71
N PHE A 30 3.92 7.40 8.88
CA PHE A 30 3.02 6.35 8.40
C PHE A 30 2.45 5.54 9.56
N TRP A 31 3.31 5.13 10.50
CA TRP A 31 2.88 4.36 11.67
C TRP A 31 1.84 5.11 12.51
N GLU A 32 2.04 6.41 12.75
CA GLU A 32 1.10 7.26 13.49
C GLU A 32 -0.28 7.33 12.82
N LYS A 33 -0.33 7.35 11.49
CA LYS A 33 -1.60 7.39 10.73
C LYS A 33 -2.31 6.05 10.66
N ILE A 34 -1.56 4.95 10.51
CA ILE A 34 -2.12 3.58 10.55
C ILE A 34 -2.67 3.25 11.94
N ASN A 35 -2.13 3.86 13.01
CA ASN A 35 -2.40 3.50 14.40
C ASN A 35 -3.31 4.50 15.15
N LEU A 36 -4.38 4.99 14.52
CA LEU A 36 -5.37 5.88 15.17
C LEU A 36 -6.41 5.15 16.05
N SER A 37 -6.45 3.81 16.05
CA SER A 37 -7.21 3.05 17.05
C SER A 37 -6.63 1.65 17.31
N GLN A 38 -6.51 1.32 18.59
CA GLN A 38 -6.26 -0.01 19.18
C GLN A 38 -4.83 -0.48 19.50
N THR A 39 -4.74 -0.77 20.79
CA THR A 39 -3.75 -1.47 21.60
C THR A 39 -3.66 -2.98 21.31
N TYR A 40 -2.44 -3.50 21.38
CA TYR A 40 -2.00 -4.91 21.27
C TYR A 40 -2.04 -5.56 19.87
N GLY A 41 -0.89 -6.17 19.48
CA GLY A 41 -0.62 -6.70 18.12
C GLY A 41 0.41 -5.91 17.29
N SER A 42 1.11 -4.94 17.90
CA SER A 42 1.88 -3.89 17.21
C SER A 42 3.08 -4.36 16.38
N TYR A 43 3.71 -5.49 16.72
CA TYR A 43 4.94 -5.91 16.03
C TYR A 43 4.70 -6.39 14.60
N GLU A 44 3.69 -7.25 14.38
CA GLU A 44 3.42 -7.79 13.06
C GLU A 44 2.90 -6.72 12.10
N ARG A 45 1.97 -5.87 12.56
CA ARG A 45 1.55 -4.69 11.78
C ARG A 45 2.70 -3.77 11.46
N ARG A 46 3.66 -3.58 12.38
CA ARG A 46 4.85 -2.75 12.11
C ARG A 46 5.74 -3.37 11.03
N ARG A 47 5.93 -4.70 11.06
CA ARG A 47 6.64 -5.43 9.99
C ARG A 47 5.91 -5.29 8.66
N GLN A 48 4.59 -5.40 8.65
CA GLN A 48 3.74 -5.21 7.48
C GLN A 48 3.85 -3.77 6.94
N MET A 49 3.84 -2.75 7.79
CA MET A 49 4.04 -1.36 7.40
C MET A 49 5.39 -1.15 6.70
N TYR A 50 6.48 -1.65 7.30
CA TYR A 50 7.80 -1.56 6.65
C TYR A 50 7.88 -2.37 5.34
N ALA A 51 7.21 -3.52 5.26
CA ALA A 51 7.10 -4.28 4.02
C ALA A 51 6.32 -3.51 2.95
N GLY A 52 5.23 -2.85 3.34
CA GLY A 52 4.42 -1.99 2.46
C GLY A 52 5.23 -0.82 1.92
N LEU A 53 5.97 -0.10 2.76
CA LEU A 53 6.87 0.98 2.31
C LEU A 53 7.90 0.48 1.28
N LYS A 54 8.50 -0.70 1.50
CA LYS A 54 9.43 -1.30 0.51
C LYS A 54 8.74 -1.59 -0.82
N VAL A 55 7.51 -2.10 -0.79
CA VAL A 55 6.70 -2.32 -1.99
C VAL A 55 6.44 -0.99 -2.70
N LEU A 56 5.95 0.02 -1.98
CA LEU A 56 5.62 1.33 -2.54
C LEU A 56 6.83 2.00 -3.20
N VAL A 57 8.02 1.89 -2.58
CA VAL A 57 9.27 2.36 -3.19
C VAL A 57 9.63 1.55 -4.43
N LYS A 58 9.58 0.21 -4.33
CA LYS A 58 9.90 -0.68 -5.45
C LYS A 58 9.03 -0.45 -6.68
N TYR A 59 7.76 -0.07 -6.49
CA TYR A 59 6.82 0.17 -7.58
C TYR A 59 6.69 1.67 -7.95
N ASN A 60 7.60 2.51 -7.46
CA ASN A 60 7.67 3.95 -7.77
C ASN A 60 6.41 4.72 -7.39
N TYR A 61 5.71 4.30 -6.35
CA TYR A 61 4.67 5.11 -5.71
C TYR A 61 5.27 6.10 -4.72
N LEU A 62 6.34 5.67 -4.04
CA LEU A 62 7.17 6.51 -3.18
C LEU A 62 8.60 6.50 -3.65
N GLU A 63 9.37 7.50 -3.23
CA GLU A 63 10.83 7.45 -3.28
C GLU A 63 11.44 7.90 -1.96
N ILE A 64 12.68 7.47 -1.74
CA ILE A 64 13.47 7.93 -0.60
C ILE A 64 14.16 9.24 -1.01
N ASP A 65 13.86 10.30 -0.28
CA ASP A 65 14.59 11.56 -0.40
C ASP A 65 15.85 11.49 0.45
N PHE A 66 17.00 11.27 -0.20
CA PHE A 66 18.29 11.20 0.50
C PHE A 66 18.73 12.54 1.10
N ASN A 67 18.27 13.67 0.57
CA ASN A 67 18.65 15.00 1.04
C ASN A 67 17.95 15.33 2.36
N SER A 68 16.69 14.90 2.49
CA SER A 68 15.89 15.07 3.71
C SER A 68 15.98 13.86 4.64
N SER A 69 16.68 12.80 4.24
CA SER A 69 16.95 11.63 5.07
C SER A 69 18.06 11.93 6.08
N THR A 70 17.94 11.32 7.25
CA THR A 70 19.01 11.35 8.26
C THR A 70 19.73 10.01 8.29
N LYS A 71 20.90 9.95 8.95
CA LYS A 71 21.63 8.69 9.17
C LYS A 71 20.80 7.59 9.86
N ARG A 72 19.72 7.97 10.57
CA ARG A 72 18.89 7.06 11.37
C ARG A 72 17.52 6.77 10.75
N ALA A 73 17.08 7.54 9.75
CA ALA A 73 15.75 7.43 9.20
C ALA A 73 15.68 7.96 7.78
N TYR A 74 15.09 7.15 6.89
CA TYR A 74 14.71 7.58 5.55
C TYR A 74 13.49 8.48 5.58
N SER A 75 13.54 9.50 4.74
CA SER A 75 12.43 10.38 4.43
C SER A 75 11.87 9.97 3.08
N TYR A 76 10.55 9.86 2.98
CA TYR A 76 9.82 9.45 1.81
C TYR A 76 9.09 10.65 1.21
N LYS A 77 9.01 10.67 -0.12
CA LYS A 77 8.18 11.60 -0.86
C LYS A 77 7.46 10.89 -2.00
N GLU A 78 6.41 11.51 -2.49
CA GLU A 78 5.58 10.97 -3.56
C GLU A 78 6.30 10.97 -4.91
N ARG A 79 5.86 10.05 -5.77
CA ARG A 79 6.19 10.02 -7.20
C ARG A 79 4.91 10.30 -8.00
N PRO A 80 5.03 10.76 -9.27
CA PRO A 80 3.86 11.01 -10.13
C PRO A 80 2.86 9.85 -10.22
N ARG A 81 3.34 8.61 -10.10
CA ARG A 81 2.49 7.41 -10.09
C ARG A 81 1.47 7.39 -8.94
N LEU A 82 1.78 8.00 -7.80
CA LEU A 82 0.85 8.10 -6.68
C LEU A 82 -0.25 9.13 -6.97
N GLU A 83 0.09 10.21 -7.66
CA GLU A 83 -0.91 11.18 -8.13
C GLU A 83 -1.84 10.55 -9.18
N GLU A 84 -1.28 9.78 -10.12
CA GLU A 84 -2.07 8.99 -11.06
C GLU A 84 -3.04 8.03 -10.34
N LEU A 85 -2.57 7.36 -9.29
CA LEU A 85 -3.39 6.49 -8.44
C LEU A 85 -4.56 7.26 -7.82
N ARG A 86 -4.31 8.44 -7.23
CA ARG A 86 -5.36 9.31 -6.67
C ARG A 86 -6.39 9.72 -7.72
N ASN A 87 -5.92 10.12 -8.89
CA ASN A 87 -6.78 10.56 -9.97
C ASN A 87 -7.67 9.41 -10.48
N LYS A 88 -7.13 8.20 -10.59
CA LYS A 88 -7.92 7.00 -10.92
C LYS A 88 -8.94 6.65 -9.84
N TYR A 89 -8.58 6.80 -8.56
CA TYR A 89 -9.48 6.55 -7.45
C TYR A 89 -10.67 7.50 -7.47
N LYS A 90 -10.43 8.80 -7.62
CA LYS A 90 -11.47 9.84 -7.70
C LYS A 90 -12.42 9.64 -8.89
N LYS A 91 -11.93 9.08 -10.00
CA LYS A 91 -12.73 8.77 -11.19
C LYS A 91 -13.52 7.46 -11.09
N GLY A 92 -13.36 6.68 -10.03
CA GLY A 92 -14.02 5.38 -9.88
C GLY A 92 -13.48 4.28 -10.80
N GLU A 93 -12.36 4.50 -11.49
CA GLU A 93 -11.72 3.56 -12.44
C GLU A 93 -10.91 2.45 -11.74
N PHE A 94 -11.01 2.38 -10.41
CA PHE A 94 -10.09 1.70 -9.52
C PHE A 94 -10.10 0.17 -9.59
N LYS A 95 -11.11 -0.43 -10.23
CA LYS A 95 -11.28 -1.90 -10.34
C LYS A 95 -10.09 -2.62 -10.98
N HIS A 96 -9.22 -1.92 -11.70
CA HIS A 96 -8.10 -2.53 -12.45
C HIS A 96 -6.74 -2.46 -11.75
N GLU A 97 -6.45 -1.44 -10.93
CA GLU A 97 -5.17 -1.36 -10.19
C GLU A 97 -5.21 -2.11 -8.86
N VAL A 98 -6.39 -2.24 -8.26
CA VAL A 98 -6.63 -3.16 -7.13
C VAL A 98 -6.19 -4.58 -7.50
N ARG A 99 -6.34 -5.02 -8.76
CA ARG A 99 -5.84 -6.35 -9.21
C ARG A 99 -4.32 -6.51 -9.21
N GLN A 100 -3.56 -5.42 -9.16
CA GLN A 100 -2.09 -5.48 -9.06
C GLN A 100 -1.65 -5.74 -7.63
N PHE A 101 -2.48 -5.32 -6.65
CA PHE A 101 -2.23 -5.40 -5.21
C PHE A 101 -3.02 -6.49 -4.47
N GLN A 102 -4.22 -6.80 -4.95
CA GLN A 102 -5.07 -7.88 -4.49
C GLN A 102 -4.72 -9.14 -5.27
N LYS A 103 -4.54 -10.27 -4.56
CA LYS A 103 -4.47 -11.59 -5.18
C LYS A 103 -5.64 -11.77 -6.17
N PRO A 104 -5.50 -12.54 -7.27
CA PRO A 104 -6.65 -13.28 -7.75
C PRO A 104 -7.10 -14.18 -6.60
N TYR A 105 -8.34 -14.06 -6.14
CA TYR A 105 -8.98 -15.21 -5.53
C TYR A 105 -8.89 -16.33 -6.58
N ASP A 106 -8.27 -17.45 -6.22
CA ASP A 106 -8.24 -18.64 -7.07
C ASP A 106 -9.67 -19.13 -7.26
N ASN A 107 -10.35 -18.64 -8.29
CA ASN A 107 -11.66 -19.13 -8.74
C ASN A 107 -11.56 -20.51 -9.41
N GLN A 108 -10.66 -21.40 -8.94
CA GLN A 108 -10.60 -22.80 -9.38
C GLN A 108 -11.43 -23.74 -8.50
N GLN A 109 -12.07 -23.25 -7.43
CA GLN A 109 -13.01 -24.04 -6.61
C GLN A 109 -14.50 -23.77 -6.91
N ALA A 110 -14.84 -22.70 -7.65
CA ALA A 110 -16.23 -22.37 -7.92
C ALA A 110 -16.87 -23.17 -9.07
N GLU A 111 -16.07 -23.85 -9.91
CA GLU A 111 -16.61 -24.69 -11.00
C GLU A 111 -17.01 -26.11 -10.58
N GLN A 112 -16.58 -26.60 -9.40
CA GLN A 112 -16.96 -27.95 -8.95
C GLN A 112 -18.33 -28.04 -8.26
N ILE A 113 -18.92 -26.93 -7.82
CA ILE A 113 -20.22 -26.95 -7.11
C ILE A 113 -21.41 -26.91 -8.09
N SER A 114 -21.19 -26.61 -9.38
CA SER A 114 -22.27 -26.62 -10.39
C SER A 114 -22.54 -27.99 -11.02
N LEU A 115 -21.80 -29.05 -10.64
CA LEU A 115 -22.00 -30.41 -11.17
C LEU A 115 -22.52 -31.42 -10.13
N MET A 116 -22.88 -30.98 -8.91
CA MET A 116 -23.47 -31.85 -7.87
C MET A 116 -24.56 -31.16 -7.01
N VAL A 117 -25.41 -30.31 -7.60
CA VAL A 117 -26.75 -30.03 -7.05
C VAL A 117 -27.75 -29.96 -8.20
#